data_AF-A0A349EPI8-F1
#
_entry.id   AF-A0A349EPI8-F1
#
_cell.length_a   1.000
_cell.length_b   1.000
_cell.length_c   1.000
_cell.angle_alpha   90.00
_cell.angle_beta   90.00
_cell.angle_gamma   90.00
#
_symmetry.space_group_name_H-M   'P 1'
#
loop_
_entity.id
_entity.type
_entity.pdbx_description
1 polymer ?
#
loop_
_entity_poly.entity_id
_entity_poly.type
_entity_poly.pdbx_seq_one_letter_code
_entity_poly.pdbx_strand_id
1 'polypeptide(L)'
;MFAEDLLHRAGCSPDIIAHCLSVSRTADAIAGRVRIALDRELISLGSMVHDIGRSRTQGIDHAVAGVEVARSLGLKGPVLFIIERHIGAGITSVEARRLGLPVKDYLPLTPEEKIVSYADNLVMGSTVVEYERALERFRGMLGPDHEGVGLFVAQHQEILGWMR
;
A
#
# COMPACT_ATOMS: atom_id res chain seq x y z
N MET A 1 -15.73 -10.10 -4.41
CA MET A 1 -15.48 -11.35 -5.17
C MET A 1 -14.73 -11.14 -6.49
N PHE A 2 -14.84 -9.98 -7.17
CA PHE A 2 -14.10 -9.73 -8.41
C PHE A 2 -12.61 -9.39 -8.24
N ALA A 3 -12.22 -8.71 -7.15
CA ALA A 3 -10.83 -8.28 -6.98
C ALA A 3 -9.87 -9.43 -6.62
N GLU A 4 -10.34 -10.42 -5.86
CA GLU A 4 -9.53 -11.61 -5.52
C GLU A 4 -9.21 -12.46 -6.77
N ASP A 5 -10.17 -12.60 -7.69
CA ASP A 5 -9.96 -13.29 -8.98
C ASP A 5 -8.80 -12.68 -9.77
N LEU A 6 -8.59 -11.37 -9.69
CA LEU A 6 -7.45 -10.72 -10.35
C LEU A 6 -6.10 -11.19 -9.79
N LEU A 7 -6.02 -11.42 -8.48
CA LEU A 7 -4.80 -11.96 -7.85
C LEU A 7 -4.56 -13.42 -8.28
N HIS A 8 -5.61 -14.25 -8.32
CA HIS A 8 -5.51 -15.63 -8.82
C HIS A 8 -5.07 -15.66 -10.28
N ARG A 9 -5.68 -14.83 -11.14
CA ARG A 9 -5.31 -14.71 -12.56
C ARG A 9 -3.91 -14.16 -12.78
N ALA A 10 -3.43 -13.29 -11.90
CA ALA A 10 -2.05 -12.81 -11.91
C ALA A 10 -1.06 -13.92 -11.51
N GLY A 11 -1.50 -14.94 -10.76
CA GLY A 11 -0.64 -15.99 -10.21
C GLY A 11 0.00 -15.61 -8.88
N CYS A 12 -0.66 -14.76 -8.09
CA CYS A 12 -0.23 -14.47 -6.71
C CYS A 12 -0.33 -15.72 -5.84
N SER A 13 0.59 -15.87 -4.89
CA SER A 13 0.56 -16.99 -3.94
C SER A 13 -0.60 -16.83 -2.93
N PRO A 14 -1.03 -17.93 -2.28
CA PRO A 14 -2.04 -17.87 -1.22
C PRO A 14 -1.68 -16.91 -0.08
N ASP A 15 -0.40 -16.80 0.27
CA ASP A 15 0.07 -15.88 1.32
C ASP A 15 -0.12 -14.41 0.93
N ILE A 16 0.16 -14.05 -0.34
CA ILE A 16 -0.07 -12.70 -0.84
C ILE A 16 -1.57 -12.38 -0.90
N ILE A 17 -2.39 -13.35 -1.31
CA ILE A 17 -3.85 -13.17 -1.33
C ILE A 17 -4.39 -12.96 0.10
N ALA A 18 -3.92 -13.77 1.06
CA ALA A 18 -4.28 -13.62 2.47
C ALA A 18 -3.81 -12.27 3.05
N HIS A 19 -2.61 -11.81 2.69
CA HIS A 19 -2.11 -10.49 3.03
C HIS A 19 -3.03 -9.38 2.50
N CYS A 20 -3.31 -9.37 1.18
CA CYS A 20 -4.18 -8.38 0.55
C CYS A 20 -5.58 -8.34 1.18
N LEU A 21 -6.13 -9.50 1.54
CA LEU A 21 -7.41 -9.58 2.24
C LEU A 21 -7.36 -8.96 3.64
N SER A 22 -6.28 -9.18 4.40
CA SER A 22 -6.07 -8.53 5.69
C SER A 22 -5.91 -7.01 5.55
N VAL A 23 -5.13 -6.55 4.55
CA VAL A 23 -4.96 -5.11 4.26
C VAL A 23 -6.30 -4.48 3.87
N SER A 24 -7.09 -5.14 3.04
CA SER A 24 -8.41 -4.65 2.64
C SER A 24 -9.37 -4.48 3.81
N ARG A 25 -9.44 -5.45 4.71
CA ARG A 25 -10.24 -5.33 5.94
C ARG A 25 -9.76 -4.19 6.84
N THR A 26 -8.44 -4.04 6.98
CA THR A 26 -7.84 -2.95 7.77
C THR A 26 -8.13 -1.58 7.16
N ALA A 27 -7.99 -1.45 5.84
CA ALA A 27 -8.28 -0.23 5.10
C ALA A 27 -9.76 0.18 5.21
N ASP A 28 -10.69 -0.78 5.07
CA ASP A 28 -12.12 -0.54 5.25
C ASP A 28 -12.45 -0.09 6.69
N ALA A 29 -11.82 -0.70 7.69
CA ALA A 29 -12.00 -0.31 9.09
C ALA A 29 -11.49 1.13 9.37
N ILE A 30 -10.35 1.51 8.80
CA ILE A 30 -9.83 2.88 8.87
C ILE A 30 -10.78 3.85 8.16
N ALA A 31 -11.19 3.54 6.93
CA ALA A 31 -12.12 4.35 6.15
C ALA A 31 -13.48 4.51 6.84
N GLY A 32 -13.93 3.52 7.63
CA GLY A 32 -15.14 3.61 8.45
C GLY A 32 -15.07 4.63 9.60
N ARG A 33 -13.87 5.01 10.03
CA ARG A 33 -13.64 5.94 11.14
C ARG A 33 -13.31 7.36 10.69
N VAL A 34 -12.90 7.51 9.42
CA VAL A 34 -12.55 8.78 8.80
C VAL A 34 -13.82 9.57 8.42
N ARG A 35 -13.78 10.91 8.59
CA ARG A 35 -14.90 11.84 8.40
C ARG A 35 -14.84 12.68 7.12
N ILE A 36 -13.78 12.55 6.33
CA ILE A 36 -13.70 13.18 5.00
C ILE A 36 -14.44 12.32 3.96
N ALA A 37 -14.76 12.92 2.81
CA ALA A 37 -15.29 12.18 1.67
C ALA A 37 -14.22 11.20 1.15
N LEU A 38 -14.62 9.95 0.90
CA LEU A 38 -13.74 8.89 0.43
C LEU A 38 -14.43 8.10 -0.68
N ASP A 39 -13.67 7.69 -1.68
CA ASP A 39 -14.05 6.65 -2.62
C ASP A 39 -13.77 5.26 -2.00
N ARG A 40 -14.80 4.69 -1.37
CA ARG A 40 -14.70 3.37 -0.70
C ARG A 40 -14.49 2.22 -1.68
N GLU A 41 -15.01 2.34 -2.91
CA GLU A 41 -14.81 1.31 -3.93
C GLU A 41 -13.34 1.28 -4.37
N LEU A 42 -12.74 2.46 -4.53
CA LEU A 42 -11.32 2.60 -4.83
C LEU A 42 -10.43 2.06 -3.69
N ILE A 43 -10.75 2.33 -2.43
CA ILE A 43 -10.02 1.77 -1.27
C ILE A 43 -10.12 0.24 -1.27
N SER A 44 -11.33 -0.31 -1.41
CA SER A 44 -11.56 -1.76 -1.41
C SER A 44 -10.85 -2.46 -2.56
N LEU A 45 -10.96 -1.91 -3.79
CA LEU A 45 -10.25 -2.44 -4.95
C LEU A 45 -8.73 -2.29 -4.79
N GLY A 46 -8.26 -1.09 -4.48
CA GLY A 46 -6.84 -0.76 -4.35
C GLY A 46 -6.14 -1.62 -3.30
N SER A 47 -6.72 -1.74 -2.11
CA SER A 47 -6.21 -2.60 -1.03
C SER A 47 -6.19 -4.08 -1.41
N MET A 48 -7.14 -4.57 -2.20
CA MET A 48 -7.12 -5.95 -2.67
C MET A 48 -6.07 -6.24 -3.75
N VAL A 49 -5.67 -5.25 -4.55
CA VAL A 49 -4.74 -5.48 -5.68
C VAL A 49 -3.40 -4.76 -5.56
N HIS A 50 -3.13 -4.06 -4.45
CA HIS A 50 -1.91 -3.26 -4.28
C HIS A 50 -0.64 -4.08 -4.53
N ASP A 51 -0.62 -5.33 -4.07
CA ASP A 51 0.51 -6.24 -4.13
C ASP A 51 0.46 -7.19 -5.35
N ILE A 52 -0.37 -6.91 -6.37
CA ILE A 52 -0.53 -7.79 -7.54
C ILE A 52 0.77 -8.03 -8.31
N GLY A 53 1.72 -7.10 -8.21
CA GLY A 53 3.07 -7.23 -8.78
C GLY A 53 3.93 -8.34 -8.16
N ARG A 54 3.54 -8.87 -6.99
CA ARG A 54 4.19 -10.04 -6.37
C ARG A 54 4.09 -11.31 -7.19
N SER A 55 3.18 -11.35 -8.16
CA SER A 55 3.15 -12.37 -9.20
C SER A 55 4.37 -12.36 -10.14
N ARG A 56 5.15 -11.27 -10.16
CA ARG A 56 6.31 -11.07 -11.03
C ARG A 56 7.61 -10.92 -10.27
N THR A 57 7.62 -10.12 -9.20
CA THR A 57 8.85 -9.82 -8.45
C THR A 57 8.59 -9.82 -6.95
N GLN A 58 9.59 -10.22 -6.16
CA GLN A 58 9.54 -10.19 -4.70
C GLN A 58 10.21 -8.93 -4.12
N GLY A 59 10.84 -8.10 -4.96
CA GLY A 59 11.58 -6.90 -4.57
C GLY A 59 10.70 -5.66 -4.48
N ILE A 60 11.30 -4.51 -4.15
CA ILE A 60 10.57 -3.23 -4.05
C ILE A 60 9.94 -2.80 -5.40
N ASP A 61 10.46 -3.33 -6.51
CA ASP A 61 10.01 -3.12 -7.88
C ASP A 61 8.63 -3.72 -8.22
N HIS A 62 8.06 -4.57 -7.36
CA HIS A 62 6.70 -5.10 -7.55
C HIS A 62 5.63 -4.00 -7.70
N ALA A 63 5.83 -2.81 -7.14
CA ALA A 63 4.86 -1.72 -7.30
C ALA A 63 4.78 -1.30 -8.77
N VAL A 64 5.94 -1.23 -9.44
CA VAL A 64 6.06 -0.89 -10.85
C VAL A 64 5.54 -2.04 -11.71
N ALA A 65 5.98 -3.28 -11.42
CA ALA A 65 5.50 -4.47 -12.13
C ALA A 65 3.99 -4.66 -11.95
N GLY A 66 3.46 -4.32 -10.79
CA GLY A 66 2.04 -4.41 -10.45
C GLY A 66 1.17 -3.52 -11.33
N VAL A 67 1.64 -2.33 -11.70
CA VAL A 67 0.93 -1.45 -12.65
C VAL A 67 0.78 -2.13 -14.01
N GLU A 68 1.84 -2.78 -14.51
CA GLU A 68 1.83 -3.49 -15.79
C GLU A 68 0.89 -4.69 -15.75
N VAL A 69 0.96 -5.49 -14.68
CA VAL A 69 0.08 -6.64 -14.47
C VAL A 69 -1.38 -6.19 -14.39
N ALA A 70 -1.67 -5.16 -13.58
CA ALA A 70 -3.02 -4.61 -13.42
C ALA A 70 -3.60 -4.13 -14.76
N ARG A 71 -2.80 -3.40 -15.56
CA ARG A 71 -3.20 -2.99 -16.91
C ARG A 71 -3.50 -4.17 -17.81
N SER A 72 -2.67 -5.22 -17.78
CA SER A 72 -2.89 -6.43 -18.58
C SER A 72 -4.19 -7.17 -18.24
N LEU A 73 -4.67 -7.00 -17.00
CA LEU A 73 -5.94 -7.56 -16.51
C LEU A 73 -7.14 -6.61 -16.66
N GLY A 74 -6.95 -5.44 -17.30
CA GLY A 74 -8.01 -4.49 -17.62
C GLY A 74 -8.27 -3.42 -16.55
N LEU A 75 -7.44 -3.36 -15.49
CA LEU A 75 -7.53 -2.27 -14.52
C LEU A 75 -7.00 -0.96 -15.11
N LYS A 76 -7.67 0.13 -14.74
CA LYS A 76 -7.39 1.48 -15.22
C LYS A 76 -7.75 2.51 -14.16
N GLY A 77 -7.27 3.73 -14.35
CA GLY A 77 -7.63 4.86 -13.50
C GLY A 77 -6.91 4.85 -12.15
N PRO A 78 -7.53 5.45 -11.11
CA PRO A 78 -6.85 5.75 -9.84
C PRO A 78 -6.23 4.55 -9.11
N VAL A 79 -6.78 3.35 -9.28
CA VAL A 79 -6.24 2.13 -8.65
C VAL A 79 -4.78 1.87 -9.02
N LEU A 80 -4.36 2.26 -10.23
CA LEU A 80 -2.97 2.08 -10.66
C LEU A 80 -2.00 2.92 -9.83
N PHE A 81 -2.43 4.07 -9.31
CA PHE A 81 -1.59 4.89 -8.43
C PHE A 81 -1.48 4.28 -7.03
N ILE A 82 -2.53 3.63 -6.53
CA ILE A 82 -2.46 2.88 -5.28
C ILE A 82 -1.43 1.75 -5.41
N ILE A 83 -1.51 0.96 -6.48
CA ILE A 83 -0.55 -0.11 -6.75
C ILE A 83 0.87 0.44 -6.85
N GLU A 84 1.07 1.53 -7.57
CA GLU A 84 2.41 2.08 -7.77
C GLU A 84 3.01 2.69 -6.49
N ARG A 85 2.20 3.33 -5.65
CA ARG A 85 2.67 4.23 -4.58
C ARG A 85 2.47 3.67 -3.16
N HIS A 86 1.92 2.47 -3.00
CA HIS A 86 1.70 1.91 -1.66
C HIS A 86 3.00 1.60 -0.90
N ILE A 87 4.13 1.45 -1.61
CA ILE A 87 5.39 0.92 -1.08
C ILE A 87 6.04 1.79 0.00
N GLY A 88 6.45 1.13 1.08
CA GLY A 88 6.91 1.82 2.28
C GLY A 88 5.79 2.71 2.82
N ALA A 89 6.14 3.89 3.31
CA ALA A 89 5.15 4.97 3.57
C ALA A 89 5.19 6.04 2.47
N GLY A 90 5.63 5.64 1.27
CA GLY A 90 6.06 6.51 0.19
C GLY A 90 7.57 6.54 0.02
N ILE A 91 8.01 6.68 -1.24
CA ILE A 91 9.42 6.72 -1.63
C ILE A 91 9.66 7.98 -2.45
N THR A 92 10.64 8.79 -2.07
CA THR A 92 11.03 9.99 -2.85
C THR A 92 11.80 9.60 -4.10
N SER A 93 11.87 10.49 -5.10
CA SER A 93 12.69 10.27 -6.31
C SER A 93 14.19 10.05 -6.01
N VAL A 94 14.70 10.63 -4.93
CA VAL A 94 16.09 10.42 -4.47
C VAL A 94 16.26 9.00 -3.94
N GLU A 95 15.32 8.53 -3.12
CA GLU A 95 15.35 7.17 -2.57
C GLU A 95 15.06 6.11 -3.65
N ALA A 96 14.13 6.39 -4.57
CA ALA A 96 13.86 5.55 -5.74
C ALA A 96 15.13 5.27 -6.54
N ARG A 97 15.97 6.29 -6.75
CA ARG A 97 17.28 6.13 -7.40
C ARG A 97 18.21 5.18 -6.63
N ARG A 98 18.25 5.26 -5.29
CA ARG A 98 19.09 4.38 -4.45
C ARG A 98 18.59 2.94 -4.47
N LEU A 99 17.27 2.76 -4.54
CA LEU A 99 16.60 1.47 -4.60
C LEU A 99 16.57 0.84 -6.00
N GLY A 100 17.07 1.55 -7.02
CA GLY A 100 17.07 1.06 -8.41
C GLY A 100 15.69 1.10 -9.09
N LEU A 101 14.73 1.82 -8.52
CA LEU A 101 13.43 2.08 -9.14
C LEU A 101 13.54 3.14 -10.24
N PRO A 102 12.60 3.19 -11.19
CA PRO A 102 12.45 4.35 -12.07
C PRO A 102 12.41 5.66 -11.27
N VAL A 103 13.23 6.63 -11.67
CA VAL A 103 13.46 7.85 -10.86
C VAL A 103 12.23 8.77 -10.92
N LYS A 104 11.37 8.67 -9.93
CA LYS A 104 10.21 9.54 -9.66
C LYS A 104 9.73 9.37 -8.22
N ASP A 105 8.80 10.23 -7.79
CA ASP A 105 8.17 10.07 -6.49
C ASP A 105 7.08 8.99 -6.53
N TYR A 106 7.10 8.14 -5.51
CA TYR A 106 6.11 7.11 -5.20
C TYR A 106 5.41 7.44 -3.88
N LEU A 107 5.05 8.70 -3.69
CA LEU A 107 4.37 9.18 -2.48
C LEU A 107 2.85 9.01 -2.63
N PRO A 108 2.14 8.41 -1.66
CA PRO A 108 0.68 8.42 -1.61
C PRO A 108 0.14 9.86 -1.57
N LEU A 109 -0.70 10.23 -2.54
CA LEU A 109 -1.17 11.62 -2.67
C LEU A 109 -2.60 11.81 -2.18
N THR A 110 -3.51 10.93 -2.60
CA THR A 110 -4.94 11.00 -2.26
C THR A 110 -5.22 10.35 -0.89
N PRO A 111 -6.34 10.70 -0.23
CA PRO A 111 -6.78 9.99 0.97
C PRO A 111 -6.88 8.48 0.77
N GLU A 112 -7.36 8.01 -0.38
CA GLU A 112 -7.49 6.60 -0.71
C GLU A 112 -6.12 5.92 -0.81
N GLU A 113 -5.15 6.53 -1.52
CA GLU A 113 -3.76 6.03 -1.59
C GLU A 113 -3.13 5.95 -0.20
N LYS A 114 -3.32 6.98 0.63
CA LYS A 114 -2.76 7.04 1.99
C LYS A 114 -3.37 6.02 2.92
N ILE A 115 -4.69 5.80 2.86
CA ILE A 115 -5.37 4.78 3.67
C ILE A 115 -4.86 3.38 3.31
N VAL A 116 -4.70 3.07 2.02
CA VAL A 116 -4.20 1.75 1.59
C VAL A 116 -2.73 1.56 1.98
N SER A 117 -1.85 2.54 1.69
CA SER A 117 -0.44 2.47 2.09
C SER A 117 -0.29 2.34 3.62
N TYR A 118 -1.07 3.09 4.39
CA TYR A 118 -1.04 3.01 5.85
C TYR A 118 -1.57 1.67 6.36
N ALA A 119 -2.67 1.16 5.80
CA ALA A 119 -3.23 -0.14 6.17
C ALA A 119 -2.26 -1.29 5.88
N ASP A 120 -1.55 -1.25 4.74
CA ASP A 120 -0.51 -2.22 4.39
C ASP A 120 0.61 -2.24 5.44
N ASN A 121 1.10 -1.06 5.83
CA ASN A 121 2.13 -0.94 6.86
C ASN A 121 1.71 -1.41 8.27
N LEU A 122 0.40 -1.51 8.54
CA LEU A 122 -0.14 -2.09 9.78
C LEU A 122 -0.34 -3.61 9.70
N VAL A 123 -0.06 -4.25 8.56
CA VAL A 123 -0.22 -5.70 8.38
C VAL A 123 1.13 -6.37 8.21
N MET A 124 1.41 -7.36 9.06
CA MET A 124 2.61 -8.19 8.99
C MET A 124 2.23 -9.61 8.54
N GLY A 125 2.55 -9.96 7.30
CA GLY A 125 2.00 -11.17 6.67
C GLY A 125 0.49 -11.01 6.54
N SER A 126 -0.29 -11.73 7.34
CA SER A 126 -1.75 -11.54 7.42
C SER A 126 -2.24 -11.01 8.76
N THR A 127 -1.33 -10.64 9.67
CA THR A 127 -1.65 -10.21 11.04
C THR A 127 -1.62 -8.69 11.15
N VAL A 128 -2.72 -8.09 11.62
CA VAL A 128 -2.77 -6.65 11.94
C VAL A 128 -2.00 -6.37 13.22
N VAL A 129 -1.23 -5.30 13.25
CA VAL A 129 -0.47 -4.84 14.43
C VAL A 129 -0.82 -3.39 14.79
N GLU A 130 -0.59 -3.04 16.05
CA GLU A 130 -0.70 -1.66 16.52
C GLU A 130 0.37 -0.77 15.87
N TYR A 131 0.06 0.52 15.78
CA TYR A 131 0.92 1.51 15.15
C TYR A 131 2.33 1.55 15.76
N GLU A 132 2.45 1.48 17.08
CA GLU A 132 3.74 1.52 17.78
C GLU A 132 4.64 0.36 17.34
N ARG A 133 4.06 -0.84 17.20
CA ARG A 133 4.77 -2.03 16.74
C ARG A 133 5.16 -1.92 15.26
N ALA A 134 4.28 -1.40 14.41
CA ALA A 134 4.59 -1.13 13.01
C ALA A 134 5.73 -0.10 12.88
N LEU A 135 5.71 0.96 13.68
CA LEU A 135 6.72 2.02 13.69
C LEU A 135 8.09 1.50 14.15
N GLU A 136 8.13 0.68 15.21
CA GLU A 136 9.37 0.03 15.68
C GLU A 136 9.96 -0.87 14.60
N ARG A 137 9.12 -1.65 13.91
CA ARG A 137 9.57 -2.46 12.76
C ARG A 137 10.16 -1.58 11.66
N PHE A 138 9.49 -0.49 11.29
CA PHE A 138 9.98 0.46 10.28
C PHE A 138 11.37 1.01 10.63
N ARG A 139 11.54 1.46 11.88
CA ARG A 139 12.83 1.96 12.39
C ARG A 139 13.91 0.88 12.38
N GLY A 140 13.57 -0.36 12.73
CA GLY A 140 14.49 -1.49 12.70
C GLY A 140 14.94 -1.86 11.28
N MET A 141 14.05 -1.76 10.30
CA MET A 141 14.34 -2.11 8.89
C MET A 141 15.13 -1.01 8.16
N LEU A 142 14.78 0.26 8.37
CA LEU A 142 15.31 1.38 7.59
C LEU A 142 16.37 2.20 8.34
N GLY A 143 16.43 2.09 9.67
CA GLY A 143 17.12 3.02 10.55
C GLY A 143 16.18 4.11 11.07
N PRO A 144 16.40 4.60 12.31
CA PRO A 144 15.47 5.52 12.98
C PRO A 144 15.34 6.89 12.29
N ASP A 145 16.42 7.35 11.64
CA ASP A 145 16.49 8.66 10.97
C ASP A 145 16.18 8.59 9.48
N HIS A 146 15.74 7.43 8.98
CA HIS A 146 15.40 7.26 7.58
C HIS A 146 14.14 8.04 7.20
N GLU A 147 14.12 8.69 6.03
CA GLU A 147 13.00 9.53 5.58
C GLU A 147 11.64 8.81 5.59
N GLY A 148 11.63 7.53 5.22
CA GLY A 148 10.45 6.67 5.26
C GLY A 148 9.80 6.52 6.64
N VAL A 149 10.58 6.60 7.73
CA VAL A 149 10.03 6.59 9.10
C VAL A 149 9.25 7.88 9.35
N GLY A 150 9.80 9.02 8.94
CA GLY A 150 9.13 10.32 9.04
C GLY A 150 7.83 10.37 8.24
N LEU A 151 7.84 9.81 7.02
CA LEU A 151 6.65 9.69 6.18
C LEU A 151 5.57 8.83 6.82
N PHE A 152 5.93 7.70 7.44
CA PHE A 152 4.97 6.83 8.13
C PHE A 152 4.31 7.53 9.33
N VAL A 153 5.11 8.25 10.13
CA VAL A 153 4.60 9.07 11.25
C VAL A 153 3.65 10.17 10.73
N ALA A 154 4.02 10.85 9.64
CA ALA A 154 3.20 11.89 9.04
C ALA A 154 1.85 11.33 8.54
N GLN A 155 1.86 10.19 7.83
CA GLN A 155 0.63 9.52 7.40
C GLN A 155 -0.27 9.14 8.59
N HIS A 156 0.30 8.58 9.66
CA HIS A 156 -0.45 8.24 10.86
C HIS A 156 -1.17 9.46 11.46
N GLN A 157 -0.46 10.57 11.61
CA GLN A 157 -1.03 11.81 12.17
C GLN A 157 -2.11 12.41 11.25
N GLU A 158 -1.90 12.35 9.94
CA GLU A 158 -2.87 12.84 8.96
C GLU A 158 -4.17 12.03 9.02
N ILE A 159 -4.07 10.69 9.05
CA ILE A 159 -5.22 9.78 9.16
C ILE A 159 -5.97 9.98 10.47
N LEU A 160 -5.28 10.10 11.60
CA LEU A 160 -5.91 10.48 12.88
C LEU A 160 -6.60 11.85 12.79
N GLY A 161 -6.01 12.77 12.04
CA GLY A 161 -6.59 14.07 11.76
C GLY A 161 -7.94 13.99 11.07
N TRP A 162 -8.11 13.04 10.13
CA TRP A 162 -9.38 12.83 9.44
C TRP A 162 -10.43 12.08 10.27
N MET A 163 -10.08 11.47 11.41
CA MET A 163 -11.05 10.83 12.32
C MET A 163 -11.71 11.81 13.30
N ARG A 164 -11.19 13.05 13.37
CA ARG A 164 -11.67 14.11 14.27
C ARG A 164 -12.86 14.86 13.72
#